data_AF-A0A1Z7M741-F1
#
_entry.id   AF-A0A1Z7M741-F1
#
_cell.length_a   1.000
_cell.length_b   1.000
_cell.length_c   1.000
_cell.angle_alpha   90.00
_cell.angle_beta   90.00
_cell.angle_gamma   90.00
#
_symmetry.space_group_name_H-M   'P 1'
#
loop_
_entity.id
_entity.type
_entity.pdbx_description
1 polymer ?
#
loop_
_entity_poly.entity_id
_entity_poly.type
_entity_poly.pdbx_seq_one_letter_code
_entity_poly.pdbx_strand_id
1 'polypeptide(L)'
;MIYKYSPNNPARFATNLRLDKTTKNLMWDNANGQDVLIVQTPFGSSAIDYIEEICHLLPNATLLPEKYTEVLTGVWIKFVTAADKARNRGCCLNGEASTYTVFSCFTDKDVCEIYQPQNQAMISAFCDIPLDLHVEIETIMRTEGFFRKREIETGFFRISFPPSFSNGYIDGDLSYQINNFEIPVTRQMLEQGTIYVYSEVRPVMISHNKGLHIV
;
A
#
# COMPACT_ATOMS: atom_id res chain seq x y z
N MET A 1 -26.61 5.26 3.62
CA MET A 1 -25.88 5.32 4.91
C MET A 1 -25.09 6.62 4.95
N ILE A 2 -25.09 7.30 6.09
CA ILE A 2 -24.35 8.54 6.37
C ILE A 2 -23.13 8.15 7.20
N TYR A 3 -21.95 8.69 6.86
CA TYR A 3 -20.73 8.47 7.63
C TYR A 3 -20.34 9.76 8.33
N LYS A 4 -19.95 9.66 9.60
CA LYS A 4 -19.58 10.82 10.42
C LYS A 4 -18.28 10.54 11.15
N TYR A 5 -17.36 11.48 11.08
CA TYR A 5 -16.19 11.49 11.94
C TYR A 5 -16.57 12.08 13.30
N SER A 6 -16.27 11.36 14.37
CA SER A 6 -16.62 11.71 15.74
C SER A 6 -15.37 11.78 16.62
N PRO A 7 -15.36 12.62 17.67
CA PRO A 7 -14.28 12.66 18.65
C PRO A 7 -14.03 11.29 19.29
N ASN A 8 -12.85 11.10 19.88
CA ASN A 8 -12.50 9.85 20.54
C ASN A 8 -13.54 9.45 21.59
N ASN A 9 -13.91 8.17 21.60
CA ASN A 9 -14.78 7.58 22.59
C ASN A 9 -14.06 6.42 23.30
N PRO A 10 -13.71 6.55 24.59
CA PRO A 10 -13.00 5.51 25.34
C PRO A 10 -13.74 4.15 25.41
N ALA A 11 -15.07 4.14 25.28
CA ALA A 11 -15.85 2.91 25.24
C ALA A 11 -15.85 2.24 23.86
N ARG A 12 -15.38 2.93 22.82
CA ARG A 12 -15.40 2.50 21.42
C ARG A 12 -14.03 2.75 20.78
N PHE A 13 -13.01 2.09 21.31
CA PHE A 13 -11.63 2.27 20.86
C PHE A 13 -11.21 1.22 19.83
N ALA A 14 -10.25 1.61 18.98
CA ALA A 14 -9.41 0.72 18.21
C ALA A 14 -7.99 1.30 18.22
N THR A 15 -7.00 0.49 18.62
CA THR A 15 -5.66 0.93 18.97
C THR A 15 -4.63 -0.18 18.76
N ASN A 16 -3.35 0.10 18.98
CA ASN A 16 -2.25 -0.87 18.92
C ASN A 16 -2.19 -1.64 17.59
N LEU A 17 -2.34 -0.89 16.49
CA LEU A 17 -2.26 -1.46 15.15
C LEU A 17 -0.82 -1.92 14.89
N ARG A 18 -0.67 -3.15 14.40
CA ARG A 18 0.62 -3.79 14.15
C ARG A 18 0.50 -4.86 13.07
N LEU A 19 1.61 -5.12 12.39
CA LEU A 19 1.72 -6.28 11.52
C LEU A 19 2.11 -7.52 12.33
N ASP A 20 1.28 -8.56 12.30
CA ASP A 20 1.64 -9.86 12.86
C ASP A 20 2.68 -10.54 11.97
N LYS A 21 3.82 -10.92 12.57
CA LYS A 21 4.94 -11.49 11.81
C LYS A 21 4.65 -12.89 11.27
N THR A 22 3.72 -13.62 11.88
CA THR A 22 3.41 -15.01 11.53
C THR A 22 2.36 -15.08 10.45
N THR A 23 1.24 -14.36 10.63
CA THR A 23 0.13 -14.37 9.68
C THR A 23 0.26 -13.34 8.58
N LYS A 24 1.15 -12.34 8.75
CA LYS A 24 1.27 -11.17 7.87
C LYS A 24 0.00 -10.33 7.79
N ASN A 25 -0.91 -10.49 8.75
CA ASN A 25 -2.12 -9.68 8.88
C ASN A 25 -1.88 -8.48 9.79
N LEU A 26 -2.59 -7.40 9.51
CA LEU A 26 -2.82 -6.32 10.44
C LEU A 26 -3.64 -6.83 11.63
N MET A 27 -3.13 -6.55 12.81
CA MET A 27 -3.74 -6.85 14.10
C MET A 27 -3.87 -5.57 14.90
N TRP A 28 -4.94 -5.47 15.67
CA TRP A 28 -5.21 -4.33 16.55
C TRP A 28 -5.94 -4.81 17.80
N ASP A 29 -6.03 -3.93 18.78
CA ASP A 29 -6.83 -4.10 19.97
C ASP A 29 -8.05 -3.16 19.85
N ASN A 30 -9.22 -3.60 20.30
CA ASN A 30 -10.46 -2.82 20.20
C ASN A 30 -11.47 -3.24 21.29
N ALA A 31 -12.47 -2.40 21.49
CA ALA A 31 -13.61 -2.75 22.34
C ALA A 31 -14.31 -4.03 21.86
N ASN A 32 -14.91 -4.79 22.79
CA ASN A 32 -15.58 -6.05 22.47
C ASN A 32 -16.73 -5.85 21.49
N GLY A 33 -16.73 -6.63 20.40
CA GLY A 33 -17.76 -6.55 19.36
C GLY A 33 -17.69 -5.29 18.48
N GLN A 34 -16.62 -4.50 18.60
CA GLN A 34 -16.46 -3.26 17.84
C GLN A 34 -15.95 -3.56 16.43
N ASP A 35 -16.63 -3.03 15.42
CA ASP A 35 -16.16 -3.03 14.04
C ASP A 35 -15.13 -1.93 13.83
N VAL A 36 -14.31 -2.06 12.78
CA VAL A 36 -13.28 -1.08 12.45
C VAL A 36 -13.28 -0.70 10.99
N LEU A 37 -12.78 0.50 10.72
CA LEU A 37 -12.34 0.95 9.41
C LEU A 37 -10.81 0.98 9.41
N ILE A 38 -10.20 0.19 8.52
CA ILE A 38 -8.77 0.29 8.23
C ILE A 38 -8.60 1.25 7.06
N VAL A 39 -7.71 2.23 7.23
CA VAL A 39 -7.33 3.18 6.19
C VAL A 39 -5.86 2.99 5.88
N GLN A 40 -5.53 2.80 4.61
CA GLN A 40 -4.17 2.84 4.07
C GLN A 40 -3.96 4.20 3.42
N THR A 41 -2.82 4.80 3.70
CA THR A 41 -2.35 6.07 3.15
C THR A 41 -0.91 5.92 2.62
N PRO A 42 -0.41 6.88 1.82
CA PRO A 42 1.01 6.91 1.45
C PRO A 42 1.91 6.85 2.68
N PHE A 43 3.11 6.26 2.55
CA PHE A 43 4.00 6.03 3.67
C PHE A 43 4.33 7.32 4.44
N GLY A 44 4.22 7.25 5.77
CA GLY A 44 4.42 8.36 6.70
C GLY A 44 3.27 9.38 6.75
N SER A 45 2.19 9.17 6.00
CA SER A 45 1.03 10.07 6.00
C SER A 45 0.03 9.70 7.08
N SER A 46 -0.65 10.70 7.63
CA SER A 46 -1.65 10.52 8.69
C SER A 46 -3.04 10.35 8.09
N ALA A 47 -3.69 9.21 8.34
CA ALA A 47 -5.08 8.99 7.91
C ALA A 47 -6.08 9.96 8.57
N ILE A 48 -5.72 10.60 9.69
CA ILE A 48 -6.56 11.61 10.35
C ILE A 48 -6.79 12.81 9.43
N ASP A 49 -5.81 13.14 8.58
CA ASP A 49 -5.89 14.31 7.69
C ASP A 49 -6.89 14.09 6.54
N TYR A 50 -7.23 12.83 6.25
CA TYR A 50 -8.13 12.44 5.16
C TYR A 50 -9.53 12.03 5.64
N ILE A 51 -9.71 11.75 6.93
CA ILE A 51 -10.89 11.00 7.40
C ILE A 51 -12.22 11.73 7.19
N GLU A 52 -12.23 13.05 7.28
CA GLU A 52 -13.43 13.85 7.02
C GLU A 52 -13.86 13.75 5.55
N GLU A 53 -12.89 13.85 4.63
CA GLU A 53 -13.13 13.69 3.19
C GLU A 53 -13.55 12.25 2.85
N ILE A 54 -12.91 11.25 3.47
CA ILE A 54 -13.33 9.84 3.35
C ILE A 54 -14.79 9.68 3.78
N CYS A 55 -15.19 10.24 4.93
CA CYS A 55 -16.58 10.19 5.40
C CYS A 55 -17.55 10.85 4.40
N HIS A 56 -17.14 11.92 3.73
CA HIS A 56 -17.94 12.60 2.73
C HIS A 56 -18.14 11.79 1.45
N LEU A 57 -17.11 11.05 1.01
CA LEU A 57 -17.13 10.27 -0.23
C LEU A 57 -17.75 8.87 -0.06
N LEU A 58 -17.65 8.30 1.13
CA LEU A 58 -18.12 6.96 1.47
C LEU A 58 -19.58 6.64 1.06
N PRO A 59 -20.58 7.54 1.20
CA PRO A 59 -21.94 7.29 0.74
C PRO A 59 -22.06 6.96 -0.76
N ASN A 60 -21.12 7.45 -1.57
CA ASN A 60 -21.11 7.27 -3.03
C ASN A 60 -20.08 6.23 -3.49
N ALA A 61 -19.27 5.70 -2.58
CA ALA A 61 -18.25 4.72 -2.91
C ALA A 61 -18.86 3.32 -3.11
N THR A 62 -18.40 2.60 -4.13
CA THR A 62 -18.76 1.18 -4.31
C THR A 62 -17.85 0.32 -3.45
N LEU A 63 -18.26 0.06 -2.21
CA LEU A 63 -17.48 -0.75 -1.27
C LEU A 63 -17.51 -2.22 -1.69
N LEU A 64 -16.32 -2.80 -1.86
CA LEU A 64 -16.17 -4.21 -2.18
C LEU A 64 -16.06 -5.04 -0.89
N PRO A 65 -16.91 -6.07 -0.70
CA PRO A 65 -16.81 -6.97 0.43
C PRO A 65 -15.41 -7.60 0.51
N GLU A 66 -14.85 -7.66 1.72
CA GLU A 66 -13.55 -8.27 2.03
C GLU A 66 -12.33 -7.69 1.29
N LYS A 67 -12.48 -6.63 0.50
CA LYS A 67 -11.40 -5.99 -0.28
C LYS A 67 -11.19 -4.54 0.14
N TYR A 68 -10.00 -4.04 -0.15
CA TYR A 68 -9.75 -2.61 -0.06
C TYR A 68 -10.41 -1.89 -1.25
N THR A 69 -10.95 -0.71 -0.98
CA THR A 69 -11.54 0.17 -1.99
C THR A 69 -10.79 1.50 -1.95
N GLU A 70 -10.31 1.96 -3.11
CA GLU A 70 -9.70 3.28 -3.24
C GLU A 70 -10.81 4.34 -3.18
N VAL A 71 -10.68 5.31 -2.27
CA VAL A 71 -11.65 6.40 -2.08
C VAL A 71 -11.08 7.76 -2.44
N LEU A 72 -9.76 7.91 -2.31
CA LEU A 72 -8.96 9.02 -2.84
C LEU A 72 -7.72 8.42 -3.48
N THR A 73 -7.07 9.14 -4.39
CA THR A 73 -5.82 8.68 -5.00
C THR A 73 -4.79 8.31 -3.94
N GLY A 74 -4.40 7.03 -3.90
CA GLY A 74 -3.44 6.51 -2.92
C GLY A 74 -4.01 6.26 -1.52
N VAL A 75 -5.31 6.49 -1.30
CA VAL A 75 -5.98 6.24 -0.01
C VAL A 75 -7.02 5.14 -0.17
N TRP A 76 -6.78 4.04 0.51
CA TRP A 76 -7.58 2.83 0.44
C TRP A 76 -8.23 2.54 1.77
N ILE A 77 -9.44 1.99 1.74
CA ILE A 77 -10.17 1.67 2.96
C ILE A 77 -10.71 0.25 2.94
N LYS A 78 -10.88 -0.33 4.12
CA LYS A 78 -11.56 -1.61 4.32
C LYS A 78 -12.28 -1.65 5.65
N PHE A 79 -13.58 -1.92 5.62
CA PHE A 79 -14.34 -2.25 6.82
C PHE A 79 -14.04 -3.68 7.25
N VAL A 80 -13.86 -3.89 8.54
CA VAL A 80 -13.63 -5.21 9.13
C VAL A 80 -14.53 -5.37 10.35
N THR A 81 -15.41 -6.37 10.30
CA THR A 81 -16.27 -6.66 11.43
C THR A 81 -15.51 -7.35 12.56
N ALA A 82 -16.02 -7.28 13.79
CA ALA A 82 -15.47 -8.03 14.90
C ALA A 82 -15.44 -9.55 14.62
N ALA A 83 -16.45 -10.05 13.90
CA ALA A 83 -16.52 -11.45 13.48
C ALA A 83 -15.43 -11.81 12.45
N ASP A 84 -15.20 -10.95 11.45
CA ASP A 84 -14.15 -11.16 10.45
C ASP A 84 -12.76 -11.13 11.07
N LYS A 85 -12.51 -10.19 11.99
CA LYS A 85 -11.25 -10.12 12.75
C LYS A 85 -10.99 -11.43 13.49
N ALA A 86 -11.99 -11.97 14.19
CA ALA A 86 -11.87 -13.20 14.95
C ALA A 86 -11.64 -14.42 14.04
N ARG A 87 -12.39 -14.51 12.94
CA ARG A 87 -12.29 -15.60 11.95
C ARG A 87 -10.92 -15.62 11.26
N ASN A 88 -10.46 -14.45 10.82
CA ASN A 88 -9.28 -14.33 9.94
C ASN A 88 -7.99 -14.05 10.70
N ARG A 89 -8.06 -13.89 12.03
CA ARG A 89 -6.93 -13.42 12.87
C ARG A 89 -6.36 -12.12 12.32
N GLY A 90 -7.21 -11.10 12.26
CA GLY A 90 -6.88 -9.77 11.77
C GLY A 90 -7.38 -9.49 10.35
N CYS A 91 -6.65 -8.65 9.62
CA CYS A 91 -6.95 -8.29 8.24
C CYS A 91 -5.69 -8.33 7.37
N CYS A 92 -5.78 -8.89 6.17
CA CYS A 92 -4.69 -8.84 5.21
C CYS A 92 -4.31 -7.39 4.87
N LEU A 93 -3.03 -7.19 4.53
CA LEU A 93 -2.56 -5.96 3.90
C LEU A 93 -3.19 -5.79 2.51
N ASN A 94 -3.32 -4.54 2.07
CA ASN A 94 -3.54 -4.25 0.66
C ASN A 94 -2.20 -4.30 -0.10
N GLY A 95 -1.20 -3.59 0.43
CA GLY A 95 0.18 -3.53 -0.05
C GLY A 95 1.15 -2.97 1.00
N GLU A 96 2.43 -3.03 0.71
CA GLU A 96 3.50 -2.49 1.56
C GLU A 96 3.87 -1.06 1.11
N ALA A 97 5.01 -0.51 1.56
CA ALA A 97 5.41 0.89 1.34
C ALA A 97 4.30 1.91 1.65
N SER A 98 3.54 1.64 2.72
CA SER A 98 2.32 2.39 3.09
C SER A 98 2.17 2.53 4.60
N THR A 99 1.37 3.50 5.02
CA THR A 99 0.95 3.66 6.42
C THR A 99 -0.49 3.19 6.56
N TYR A 100 -0.75 2.33 7.54
CA TYR A 100 -2.09 1.89 7.89
C TYR A 100 -2.54 2.54 9.19
N THR A 101 -3.82 2.91 9.29
CA THR A 101 -4.45 3.42 10.50
C THR A 101 -5.76 2.68 10.74
N VAL A 102 -6.05 2.34 12.00
CA VAL A 102 -7.31 1.73 12.40
C VAL A 102 -8.18 2.74 13.13
N PHE A 103 -9.44 2.84 12.68
CA PHE A 103 -10.48 3.62 13.32
C PHE A 103 -11.56 2.68 13.84
N SER A 104 -12.06 2.95 15.04
CA SER A 104 -13.26 2.28 15.54
C SER A 104 -14.48 2.81 14.77
N CYS A 105 -15.36 1.93 14.31
CA CYS A 105 -16.61 2.33 13.66
C CYS A 105 -17.83 1.66 14.29
N PHE A 106 -18.90 2.44 14.50
CA PHE A 106 -20.16 1.95 15.04
C PHE A 106 -21.30 2.40 14.16
N THR A 107 -22.13 1.44 13.76
CA THR A 107 -23.31 1.73 12.93
C THR A 107 -24.57 1.59 13.77
N ASP A 108 -25.36 2.66 13.83
CA ASP A 108 -26.73 2.66 14.34
C ASP A 108 -27.68 3.14 13.25
N LYS A 109 -28.61 2.27 12.85
CA LYS A 109 -29.53 2.47 11.72
C LYS A 109 -28.78 2.86 10.45
N ASP A 110 -28.93 4.10 9.99
CA ASP A 110 -28.36 4.63 8.76
C ASP A 110 -27.12 5.51 9.00
N VAL A 111 -26.59 5.57 10.22
CA VAL A 111 -25.42 6.40 10.57
C VAL A 111 -24.28 5.49 11.02
N CYS A 112 -23.15 5.59 10.33
CA CYS A 112 -21.89 4.97 10.72
C CYS A 112 -20.97 6.06 11.31
N GLU A 113 -20.72 5.99 12.61
CA GLU A 113 -19.78 6.87 13.30
C GLU A 113 -18.39 6.24 13.27
N ILE A 114 -17.40 7.03 12.84
CA ILE A 114 -15.99 6.66 12.82
C ILE A 114 -15.29 7.52 13.87
N TYR A 115 -14.74 6.88 14.89
CA TYR A 115 -14.17 7.59 16.04
C TYR A 115 -12.70 7.88 15.85
N GLN A 116 -12.30 9.10 16.22
CA GLN A 116 -10.90 9.50 16.30
C GLN A 116 -10.11 8.53 17.18
N PRO A 117 -8.96 8.01 16.70
CA PRO A 117 -8.13 7.13 17.51
C PRO A 117 -7.53 7.88 18.71
N GLN A 118 -7.29 7.16 19.81
CA GLN A 118 -6.64 7.75 20.97
C GLN A 118 -5.12 7.75 20.76
N ASN A 119 -4.53 8.93 20.58
CA ASN A 119 -3.06 9.04 20.54
C ASN A 119 -2.51 9.10 21.97
N GLN A 120 -2.04 7.96 22.48
CA GLN A 120 -1.23 7.90 23.70
C GLN A 120 0.20 7.48 23.35
N ALA A 121 1.20 8.02 24.06
CA ALA A 121 2.61 7.86 23.72
C ALA A 121 3.12 6.40 23.59
N MET A 122 2.41 5.42 24.16
CA MET A 122 2.76 4.00 24.10
C MET A 122 1.82 3.15 23.23
N ILE A 123 0.75 3.73 22.69
CA ILE A 123 -0.28 2.99 21.96
C ILE A 123 -0.58 3.72 20.65
N SER A 124 -0.11 3.14 19.54
CA SER A 124 -0.32 3.69 18.21
C SER A 124 -1.55 3.09 17.54
N ALA A 125 -2.40 3.92 16.95
CA ALA A 125 -3.48 3.47 16.07
C ALA A 125 -3.02 3.28 14.61
N PHE A 126 -1.75 3.56 14.33
CA PHE A 126 -1.16 3.42 13.00
C PHE A 126 0.09 2.54 13.01
N CYS A 127 0.39 1.94 11.87
CA CYS A 127 1.64 1.24 11.64
C CYS A 127 2.14 1.50 10.21
N ASP A 128 3.43 1.82 10.11
CA ASP A 128 4.15 1.97 8.85
C ASP A 128 4.67 0.60 8.41
N ILE A 129 4.36 0.21 7.17
CA ILE A 129 4.79 -1.06 6.59
C ILE A 129 5.77 -0.76 5.46
N PRO A 130 7.08 -0.92 5.67
CA PRO A 130 8.07 -0.74 4.62
C PRO A 130 8.05 -1.90 3.63
N LEU A 131 8.64 -1.70 2.47
CA LEU A 131 8.88 -2.71 1.44
C LEU A 131 10.35 -2.68 1.02
N ASP A 132 11.00 -3.84 1.11
CA ASP A 132 12.29 -4.08 0.46
C ASP A 132 12.02 -4.62 -0.95
N LEU A 133 12.33 -3.82 -1.97
CA LEU A 133 12.10 -4.10 -3.37
C LEU A 133 13.40 -4.54 -4.05
N HIS A 134 13.44 -5.79 -4.48
CA HIS A 134 14.50 -6.28 -5.34
C HIS A 134 14.15 -6.07 -6.81
N VAL A 135 14.89 -5.19 -7.49
CA VAL A 135 14.72 -4.92 -8.92
C VAL A 135 15.89 -5.51 -9.68
N GLU A 136 15.60 -6.47 -10.55
CA GLU A 136 16.62 -7.08 -11.39
C GLU A 136 16.84 -6.25 -12.64
N ILE A 137 18.08 -5.84 -12.89
CA ILE A 137 18.48 -5.11 -14.11
C ILE A 137 19.55 -5.93 -14.83
N GLU A 138 19.18 -6.50 -15.97
CA GLU A 138 20.01 -7.40 -16.78
C GLU A 138 20.34 -6.76 -18.13
N THR A 139 21.58 -6.90 -18.59
CA THR A 139 21.95 -6.57 -19.98
C THR A 139 21.42 -7.65 -20.90
N ILE A 140 20.67 -7.27 -21.93
CA ILE A 140 20.20 -8.22 -22.95
C ILE A 140 21.32 -8.49 -23.95
N MET A 141 21.68 -9.77 -24.04
CA MET A 141 22.65 -10.29 -24.97
C MET A 141 21.95 -10.92 -26.18
N ARG A 142 22.50 -10.73 -27.37
CA ARG A 142 22.10 -11.44 -28.58
C ARG A 142 23.18 -12.42 -28.98
N THR A 143 22.78 -13.64 -29.34
CA THR A 143 23.70 -14.60 -29.94
C THR A 143 23.78 -14.40 -31.44
N GLU A 144 24.98 -14.21 -31.97
CA GLU A 144 25.24 -14.13 -33.41
C GLU A 144 26.21 -15.23 -33.88
N GLY A 145 26.07 -15.67 -35.14
CA GLY A 145 26.97 -16.61 -35.82
C GLY A 145 26.43 -18.03 -35.98
N PHE A 146 26.56 -18.58 -37.20
CA PHE A 146 26.09 -19.93 -37.56
C PHE A 146 27.07 -21.06 -37.17
N PHE A 147 28.39 -20.80 -37.15
CA PHE A 147 29.43 -21.80 -36.84
C PHE A 147 30.19 -21.54 -35.53
N ARG A 148 30.19 -20.30 -35.03
CA ARG A 148 30.84 -19.93 -33.77
C ARG A 148 29.99 -18.85 -33.09
N LYS A 149 29.07 -19.30 -32.24
CA LYS A 149 28.13 -18.44 -31.52
C LYS A 149 28.92 -17.48 -30.63
N ARG A 150 28.65 -16.18 -30.74
CA ARG A 150 29.17 -15.13 -29.86
C ARG A 150 28.01 -14.36 -29.27
N GLU A 151 28.13 -14.01 -27.99
CA GLU A 151 27.19 -13.11 -27.32
C GLU A 151 27.66 -11.68 -27.52
N ILE A 152 26.75 -10.82 -27.96
CA ILE A 152 26.97 -9.41 -28.21
C ILE A 152 25.92 -8.62 -27.43
N GLU A 153 26.35 -7.57 -26.74
CA GLU A 153 25.45 -6.66 -26.05
C GLU A 153 24.54 -5.95 -27.06
N THR A 154 23.24 -5.91 -26.75
CA THR A 154 22.24 -5.28 -27.63
C THR A 154 22.05 -3.79 -27.36
N GLY A 155 22.61 -3.27 -26.26
CA GLY A 155 22.30 -1.95 -25.72
C GLY A 155 20.94 -1.85 -25.03
N PHE A 156 20.20 -2.96 -24.90
CA PHE A 156 18.97 -3.01 -24.10
C PHE A 156 19.25 -3.57 -22.72
N PHE A 157 18.67 -2.93 -21.72
CA PHE A 157 18.53 -3.44 -20.36
C PHE A 157 17.11 -3.93 -20.15
N ARG A 158 16.98 -5.08 -19.50
CA ARG A 158 15.72 -5.61 -19.00
C ARG A 158 15.61 -5.27 -17.52
N ILE A 159 14.54 -4.59 -17.14
CA ILE A 159 14.22 -4.28 -15.74
C ILE A 159 13.03 -5.14 -15.36
N SER A 160 13.21 -6.03 -14.38
CA SER A 160 12.17 -6.94 -13.89
C SER A 160 11.70 -6.51 -12.50
N PHE A 161 10.39 -6.39 -12.33
CA PHE A 161 9.74 -6.04 -11.07
C PHE A 161 9.12 -7.28 -10.42
N PRO A 162 9.12 -7.38 -9.08
CA PRO A 162 8.48 -8.49 -8.40
C PRO A 162 6.95 -8.44 -8.60
N PRO A 163 6.28 -9.58 -8.84
CA PRO A 163 4.85 -9.61 -9.19
C PRO A 163 3.90 -9.02 -8.15
N SER A 164 4.30 -8.98 -6.88
CA SER A 164 3.47 -8.52 -5.76
C SER A 164 3.52 -7.02 -5.49
N PHE A 165 4.30 -6.25 -6.25
CA PHE A 165 4.60 -4.84 -5.94
C PHE A 165 3.51 -3.85 -6.41
N SER A 166 2.58 -4.23 -7.28
CA SER A 166 1.60 -3.28 -7.84
C SER A 166 0.55 -2.79 -6.83
N ASN A 167 0.25 -3.56 -5.78
CA ASN A 167 -0.83 -3.22 -4.86
C ASN A 167 -0.45 -2.03 -3.97
N GLY A 168 -1.23 -0.96 -4.03
CA GLY A 168 -0.98 0.25 -3.24
C GLY A 168 0.14 1.14 -3.78
N TYR A 169 0.77 0.78 -4.91
CA TYR A 169 1.78 1.61 -5.57
C TYR A 169 1.16 2.89 -6.14
N ILE A 170 1.85 4.02 -5.94
CA ILE A 170 1.50 5.32 -6.50
C ILE A 170 2.49 5.64 -7.62
N ASP A 171 1.97 6.03 -8.78
CA ASP A 171 2.81 6.40 -9.92
C ASP A 171 3.80 7.52 -9.54
N GLY A 172 5.08 7.27 -9.77
CA GLY A 172 6.17 8.17 -9.40
C GLY A 172 6.84 7.86 -8.06
N ASP A 173 6.33 6.92 -7.25
CA ASP A 173 7.03 6.46 -6.03
C ASP A 173 8.39 5.80 -6.33
N LEU A 174 8.52 5.22 -7.53
CA LEU A 174 9.74 4.66 -8.07
C LEU A 174 10.03 5.29 -9.44
N SER A 175 11.29 5.59 -9.70
CA SER A 175 11.77 6.00 -11.02
C SER A 175 13.06 5.26 -11.36
N TYR A 176 13.45 5.31 -12.64
CA TYR A 176 14.77 4.90 -13.05
C TYR A 176 15.46 6.04 -13.80
N GLN A 177 16.73 6.22 -13.51
CA GLN A 177 17.58 7.23 -14.12
C GLN A 177 18.41 6.61 -15.24
N ILE A 178 18.38 7.27 -16.40
CA ILE A 178 19.24 6.97 -17.55
C ILE A 178 19.86 8.27 -18.01
N ASN A 179 21.18 8.36 -17.89
CA ASN A 179 21.92 9.59 -18.12
C ASN A 179 21.32 10.74 -17.29
N ASN A 180 20.78 11.76 -17.96
CA ASN A 180 20.18 12.94 -17.32
C ASN A 180 18.64 12.89 -17.30
N PHE A 181 18.04 11.77 -17.68
CA PHE A 181 16.58 11.60 -17.67
C PHE A 181 16.17 10.71 -16.51
N GLU A 182 15.18 11.17 -15.79
CA GLU A 182 14.48 10.39 -14.79
C GLU A 182 13.11 10.01 -15.33
N ILE A 183 12.84 8.71 -15.39
CA ILE A 183 11.61 8.17 -15.95
C ILE A 183 10.82 7.53 -14.81
N PRO A 184 9.61 8.04 -14.49
CA PRO A 184 8.78 7.44 -13.46
C PRO A 184 8.31 6.06 -13.88
N VAL A 185 8.37 5.11 -12.96
CA VAL A 185 7.76 3.79 -13.11
C VAL A 185 6.27 3.95 -12.89
N THR A 186 5.46 3.48 -13.84
CA THR A 186 4.00 3.51 -13.72
C THR A 186 3.48 2.16 -13.23
N ARG A 187 2.28 2.14 -12.66
CA ARG A 187 1.58 0.92 -12.26
C ARG A 187 1.43 -0.05 -13.43
N GLN A 188 1.21 0.46 -14.65
CA GLN A 188 1.14 -0.36 -15.85
C GLN A 188 2.48 -1.08 -16.14
N MET A 189 3.62 -0.44 -15.91
CA MET A 189 4.94 -1.08 -16.04
C MET A 189 5.14 -2.18 -14.99
N LEU A 190 4.65 -1.96 -13.76
CA LEU A 190 4.70 -2.97 -12.70
C LEU A 190 3.81 -4.18 -13.01
N GLU A 191 2.60 -3.95 -13.51
CA GLU A 191 1.67 -5.01 -13.91
C GLU A 191 2.20 -5.84 -15.09
N GLN A 192 2.95 -5.23 -16.01
CA GLN A 192 3.67 -5.94 -17.06
C GLN A 192 4.81 -6.82 -16.49
N GLY A 193 5.33 -6.48 -15.31
CA GLY A 193 6.39 -7.21 -14.60
C GLY A 193 7.78 -7.06 -15.20
N THR A 194 7.91 -6.65 -16.45
CA THR A 194 9.20 -6.43 -17.11
C THR A 194 9.09 -5.30 -18.13
N ILE A 195 10.09 -4.42 -18.13
CA ILE A 195 10.27 -3.39 -19.16
C ILE A 195 11.66 -3.52 -19.80
N TYR A 196 11.80 -2.99 -21.01
CA TYR A 196 13.06 -2.95 -21.75
C TYR A 196 13.44 -1.52 -22.06
N VAL A 197 14.69 -1.17 -21.81
CA VAL A 197 15.18 0.19 -22.04
C VAL A 197 16.48 0.17 -22.82
N TYR A 198 16.55 0.97 -23.88
CA TYR A 198 17.77 1.14 -24.66
C TYR A 198 18.66 2.22 -24.03
N SER A 199 19.90 1.87 -23.68
CA SER A 199 20.87 2.79 -23.08
C SER A 199 22.29 2.26 -23.20
N GLU A 200 23.28 3.15 -23.22
CA GLU A 200 24.70 2.82 -23.07
C GLU A 200 25.11 2.64 -21.60
N VAL A 201 24.32 3.22 -20.68
CA VAL A 201 24.57 3.20 -19.24
C VAL A 201 23.49 2.39 -18.54
N ARG A 202 23.89 1.56 -17.58
CA ARG A 202 22.96 0.78 -16.76
C ARG A 202 21.97 1.72 -16.03
N PRO A 203 20.65 1.51 -16.16
CA PRO A 203 19.66 2.28 -15.42
C PRO A 203 19.87 2.13 -13.91
N VAL A 204 19.61 3.21 -13.18
CA VAL A 204 19.68 3.22 -11.70
C VAL A 204 18.28 3.47 -11.16
N MET A 205 17.80 2.61 -10.26
CA MET A 205 16.51 2.80 -9.61
C MET A 205 16.60 3.88 -8.53
N ILE A 206 15.58 4.71 -8.43
CA ILE A 206 15.45 5.77 -7.43
C ILE A 206 14.08 5.64 -6.77
N SER A 207 14.05 5.67 -5.44
CA SER A 207 12.82 5.66 -4.66
C SER A 207 12.50 7.06 -4.15
N HIS A 208 11.27 7.50 -4.36
CA HIS A 208 10.70 8.73 -3.80
C HIS A 208 9.79 8.47 -2.60
N ASN A 209 9.45 7.21 -2.37
CA ASN A 209 8.70 6.77 -1.20
C ASN A 209 9.67 6.30 -0.11
N LYS A 210 9.64 6.96 1.06
CA LYS A 210 10.56 6.65 2.18
C LYS A 210 10.40 5.23 2.74
N GLY A 211 9.24 4.62 2.54
CA GLY A 211 8.96 3.24 2.92
C GLY A 211 9.31 2.21 1.86
N LEU A 212 9.80 2.64 0.69
CA LEU A 212 10.22 1.77 -0.40
C LEU A 212 11.76 1.76 -0.47
N HIS A 213 12.37 0.64 -0.11
CA HIS A 213 13.80 0.45 -0.08
C HIS A 213 14.23 -0.42 -1.26
N ILE A 214 15.14 0.08 -2.09
CA ILE A 214 15.70 -0.71 -3.20
C ILE A 214 16.87 -1.52 -2.66
N VAL A 215 16.83 -2.85 -2.82
CA VAL A 215 17.83 -3.81 -2.29
C VAL A 215 18.54 -4.63 -3.36
#